data_AF-B9M1L0-F1
#
_entry.id   AF-B9M1L0-F1
#
_cell.length_a   1.000
_cell.length_b   1.000
_cell.length_c   1.000
_cell.angle_alpha   90.00
_cell.angle_beta   90.00
_cell.angle_gamma   90.00
#
_symmetry.space_group_name_H-M   'P 1'
#
loop_
_entity.id
_entity.type
_entity.pdbx_description
1 polymer ?
#
loop_
_entity_poly.entity_id
_entity_poly.type
_entity_poly.pdbx_seq_one_letter_code
_entity_poly.pdbx_strand_id
1 'polypeptide(L)'
;MNLDKNKPFSMIRDFHLADWFTLANAACGMSALFAMMTYLQTASVRHIYFACGSVLAAVVFDVLDGRIARWRQKSSAMGRDLDSLADIVSFGVAPAVIAYGCGMQGLHDRVVLTIFVACGVSRLARFNVTAEALSEGGDKVKYFEGTPIPTSLLLVIMMWMAASQGALHESLWFGEVMLAGFTLHPIVLFFALSGSLMVSRIRFPKL
;
A
#
# COMPACT_ATOMS: atom_id res chain seq x y z
N MET A 1 25.74 -2.65 -32.15
CA MET A 1 26.23 -2.20 -30.84
C MET A 1 25.89 -3.29 -29.84
N ASN A 2 26.92 -3.91 -29.27
CA ASN A 2 26.87 -5.24 -28.63
C ASN A 2 25.91 -5.29 -27.43
N LEU A 3 24.94 -6.19 -27.50
CA LEU A 3 24.17 -6.67 -26.36
C LEU A 3 25.06 -7.64 -25.58
N ASP A 4 25.69 -7.18 -24.51
CA ASP A 4 26.35 -8.01 -23.49
C ASP A 4 25.27 -8.82 -22.72
N LYS A 5 24.66 -9.79 -23.42
CA LYS A 5 23.75 -10.80 -22.86
C LYS A 5 24.61 -11.91 -22.26
N ASN A 6 24.74 -11.89 -20.93
CA ASN A 6 25.04 -13.01 -20.02
C ASN A 6 26.05 -12.61 -18.93
N LYS A 7 25.66 -11.68 -18.05
CA LYS A 7 26.20 -11.66 -16.68
C LYS A 7 25.03 -11.99 -15.75
N PRO A 8 25.12 -13.03 -14.91
CA PRO A 8 23.99 -13.54 -14.12
C PRO A 8 23.38 -12.51 -13.15
N PHE A 9 24.11 -11.41 -12.87
CA PHE A 9 23.70 -10.35 -11.94
C PHE A 9 23.56 -8.96 -12.62
N SER A 10 23.36 -8.88 -13.94
CA SER A 10 23.28 -7.57 -14.61
C SER A 10 22.16 -6.67 -14.06
N MET A 11 21.00 -7.26 -13.71
CA MET A 11 19.84 -6.54 -13.19
C MET A 11 20.11 -5.84 -11.84
N ILE A 12 20.81 -6.50 -10.91
CA ILE A 12 21.16 -5.92 -9.60
C ILE A 12 22.23 -4.82 -9.74
N ARG A 13 23.05 -4.90 -10.79
CA ARG A 13 24.14 -3.96 -11.04
C ARG A 13 23.67 -2.64 -11.66
N ASP A 14 22.48 -2.63 -12.24
CA ASP A 14 21.82 -1.46 -12.81
C ASP A 14 20.93 -0.73 -11.78
N PHE A 15 20.82 -1.26 -10.56
CA PHE A 15 20.08 -0.61 -9.48
C PHE A 15 20.78 0.65 -9.00
N HIS A 16 20.02 1.74 -9.04
CA HIS A 16 20.38 2.98 -8.40
C HIS A 16 20.11 2.89 -6.89
N LEU A 17 20.70 3.83 -6.16
CA LEU A 17 20.53 3.90 -4.71
C LEU A 17 19.04 4.03 -4.32
N ALA A 18 18.21 4.70 -5.13
CA ALA A 18 16.76 4.79 -4.91
C ALA A 18 16.06 3.42 -4.98
N ASP A 19 16.42 2.57 -5.94
CA ASP A 19 15.80 1.24 -6.13
C ASP A 19 16.01 0.34 -4.90
N TRP A 20 17.14 0.49 -4.18
CA TRP A 20 17.39 -0.22 -2.92
C TRP A 20 16.46 0.22 -1.78
N PHE A 21 16.12 1.51 -1.72
CA PHE A 21 15.15 2.02 -0.74
C PHE A 21 13.73 1.57 -1.08
N THR A 22 13.39 1.53 -2.36
CA THR A 22 12.11 0.96 -2.83
C THR A 22 12.00 -0.54 -2.49
N LEU A 23 13.08 -1.31 -2.64
CA LEU A 23 13.12 -2.70 -2.18
C LEU A 23 12.99 -2.82 -0.66
N ALA A 24 13.54 -1.87 0.10
CA ALA A 24 13.36 -1.82 1.55
C ALA A 24 11.90 -1.52 1.94
N ASN A 25 11.22 -0.64 1.19
CA ASN A 25 9.77 -0.43 1.29
C ASN A 25 9.03 -1.76 1.07
N ALA A 26 9.27 -2.46 -0.06
CA ALA A 26 8.64 -3.75 -0.34
C ALA A 26 8.92 -4.80 0.76
N ALA A 27 10.15 -4.85 1.28
CA ALA A 27 10.52 -5.75 2.37
C ALA A 27 9.76 -5.44 3.67
N CYS A 28 9.47 -4.17 3.95
CA CYS A 28 8.65 -3.77 5.08
C CYS A 28 7.19 -4.21 4.91
N GLY A 29 6.61 -4.04 3.72
CA GLY A 29 5.29 -4.57 3.39
C GLY A 29 5.22 -6.09 3.60
N MET A 30 6.21 -6.83 3.08
CA MET A 30 6.27 -8.29 3.28
C MET A 30 6.44 -8.69 4.76
N SER A 31 7.24 -7.93 5.52
CA SER A 31 7.42 -8.15 6.95
C SER A 31 6.10 -7.97 7.72
N ALA A 32 5.27 -7.01 7.30
CA ALA A 32 3.93 -6.83 7.87
C ALA A 32 3.03 -8.05 7.62
N LEU A 33 3.08 -8.62 6.42
CA LEU A 33 2.33 -9.84 6.09
C LEU A 33 2.76 -11.01 6.96
N PHE A 34 4.07 -11.26 7.11
CA PHE A 34 4.57 -12.31 7.99
C PHE A 34 4.17 -12.10 9.44
N ALA A 35 4.26 -10.87 9.95
CA ALA A 35 3.82 -10.54 11.29
C ALA A 35 2.32 -10.85 11.47
N MET A 36 1.47 -10.51 10.51
CA MET A 36 0.04 -10.85 10.58
C MET A 36 -0.24 -12.36 10.49
N MET A 37 0.53 -13.11 9.69
CA MET A 37 0.44 -14.57 9.68
C MET A 37 0.82 -15.16 11.05
N THR A 38 1.89 -14.66 11.68
CA THR A 38 2.27 -15.06 13.04
C THR A 38 1.21 -14.65 14.06
N TYR A 39 0.59 -13.48 13.93
CA TYR A 39 -0.54 -13.08 14.77
C TYR A 39 -1.69 -14.07 14.68
N LEU A 40 -2.11 -14.44 13.47
CA LEU A 40 -3.19 -15.40 13.25
C LEU A 40 -2.88 -16.79 13.84
N GLN A 41 -1.61 -17.18 13.93
CA GLN A 41 -1.19 -18.44 14.53
C GLN A 41 -1.08 -18.38 16.06
N THR A 42 -0.62 -17.26 16.61
CA THR A 42 -0.22 -17.14 18.03
C THR A 42 -1.19 -16.33 18.88
N ALA A 43 -2.11 -15.59 18.26
CA ALA A 43 -2.98 -14.57 18.85
C ALA A 43 -2.23 -13.47 19.65
N SER A 44 -0.91 -13.35 19.50
CA SER A 44 -0.10 -12.37 20.23
C SER A 44 -0.18 -11.00 19.56
N VAL A 45 -0.91 -10.07 20.20
CA VAL A 45 -1.15 -8.70 19.74
C VAL A 45 0.14 -7.94 19.40
N ARG A 46 1.27 -8.32 19.99
CA ARG A 46 2.60 -7.76 19.64
C ARG A 46 2.88 -7.82 18.15
N HIS A 47 2.43 -8.86 17.46
CA HIS A 47 2.63 -9.01 16.02
C HIS A 47 1.79 -8.04 15.20
N ILE A 48 0.62 -7.59 15.69
CA ILE A 48 -0.14 -6.50 15.06
C ILE A 48 0.68 -5.20 15.12
N TYR A 49 1.29 -4.89 16.26
CA TYR A 49 2.16 -3.70 16.38
C TYR A 49 3.39 -3.78 15.47
N PHE A 50 4.01 -4.96 15.35
CA PHE A 50 5.10 -5.16 14.39
C PHE A 50 4.63 -4.97 12.94
N ALA A 51 3.45 -5.49 12.59
CA ALA A 51 2.90 -5.32 11.25
C ALA A 51 2.65 -3.85 10.93
N CYS A 52 1.93 -3.15 11.80
CA CYS A 52 1.63 -1.73 11.62
C CYS A 52 2.91 -0.87 11.63
N GLY A 53 3.88 -1.20 12.49
CA GLY A 53 5.18 -0.55 12.57
C GLY A 53 6.02 -0.76 11.32
N SER A 54 5.91 -1.94 10.69
CA SER A 54 6.58 -2.22 9.42
C SER A 54 5.99 -1.37 8.29
N VAL A 55 4.66 -1.20 8.23
CA VAL A 55 4.04 -0.29 7.25
C VAL A 55 4.45 1.16 7.48
N LEU A 56 4.58 1.61 8.73
CA LEU A 56 5.12 2.94 9.05
C LEU A 56 6.58 3.10 8.58
N ALA A 57 7.41 2.08 8.75
CA ALA A 57 8.78 2.07 8.24
C ALA A 57 8.83 2.10 6.71
N ALA A 58 7.91 1.40 6.03
CA ALA A 58 7.74 1.46 4.57
C ALA A 58 7.53 2.91 4.07
N VAL A 59 6.68 3.69 4.74
CA VAL A 59 6.49 5.12 4.40
C VAL A 59 7.78 5.92 4.50
N VAL A 60 8.62 5.63 5.49
CA VAL A 60 9.92 6.31 5.63
C VAL A 60 10.82 5.97 4.44
N PHE A 61 10.87 4.70 4.02
CA PHE A 61 11.68 4.28 2.89
C PHE A 61 11.19 4.83 1.54
N ASP A 62 9.88 4.87 1.32
CA ASP A 62 9.22 5.50 0.16
C ASP A 62 9.56 7.00 0.06
N VAL A 63 9.42 7.75 1.15
CA VAL A 63 9.77 9.18 1.16
C VAL A 63 11.27 9.40 0.87
N LEU A 64 12.13 8.51 1.36
CA LEU A 64 13.57 8.57 1.13
C LEU A 64 13.93 8.26 -0.32
N ASP A 65 13.37 7.21 -0.93
CA ASP A 65 13.66 6.87 -2.32
C ASP A 65 13.26 8.00 -3.28
N GLY A 66 12.09 8.61 -3.08
CA GLY A 66 11.60 9.71 -3.91
C GLY A 66 12.45 10.96 -3.74
N ARG A 67 12.98 11.21 -2.53
CA ARG A 67 13.92 12.32 -2.28
C ARG A 67 15.26 12.06 -2.96
N ILE A 68 15.76 10.84 -2.90
CA ILE A 68 17.03 10.43 -3.54
C ILE A 68 16.93 10.49 -5.06
N ALA A 69 15.83 10.01 -5.64
CA ALA A 69 15.58 10.04 -7.08
C ALA A 69 15.54 11.48 -7.62
N ARG A 70 14.84 12.39 -6.90
CA ARG A 70 14.80 13.83 -7.24
C ARG A 70 16.18 14.48 -7.11
N TRP A 71 16.92 14.17 -6.05
CA TRP A 71 18.25 14.74 -5.84
C TRP A 71 19.24 14.32 -6.92
N ARG A 72 19.17 13.06 -7.37
CA ARG A 72 20.03 12.53 -8.43
C ARG A 72 19.61 12.90 -9.85
N GLN A 73 18.48 13.60 -10.03
CA GLN A 73 17.91 13.96 -11.35
C GLN A 73 17.85 12.76 -12.32
N LYS A 74 17.70 11.56 -11.76
CA LYS A 74 17.64 10.29 -12.49
C LYS A 74 16.41 9.54 -12.03
N SER A 75 15.33 9.65 -12.79
CA SER A 75 14.18 8.76 -12.68
C SER A 75 14.22 7.79 -13.87
N SER A 76 14.39 6.49 -13.61
CA SER A 76 14.30 5.47 -14.65
C SER A 76 12.85 4.98 -14.80
N ALA A 77 12.47 4.49 -15.98
CA ALA A 77 11.16 3.86 -16.16
C ALA A 77 11.00 2.64 -15.25
N MET A 78 12.05 1.80 -15.19
CA MET A 78 12.10 0.62 -14.33
C MET A 78 11.93 0.94 -12.84
N GLY A 79 12.55 2.01 -12.33
CA GLY A 79 12.44 2.41 -10.93
C GLY A 79 11.01 2.84 -10.56
N ARG A 80 10.30 3.50 -11.49
CA ARG A 80 8.88 3.87 -11.28
C ARG A 80 7.96 2.66 -11.21
N ASP A 81 8.21 1.64 -12.04
CA ASP A 81 7.42 0.41 -11.98
C ASP A 81 7.74 -0.38 -10.71
N LEU A 82 9.01 -0.42 -10.29
CA LEU A 82 9.42 -1.03 -9.04
C LEU A 82 8.76 -0.35 -7.83
N ASP A 83 8.71 0.98 -7.84
CA ASP A 83 8.05 1.82 -6.83
C ASP A 83 6.56 1.47 -6.69
N SER A 84 5.85 1.44 -7.81
CA SER A 84 4.44 1.02 -7.83
C SER A 84 4.24 -0.41 -7.30
N LEU A 85 5.12 -1.35 -7.64
CA LEU A 85 5.04 -2.72 -7.14
C LEU A 85 5.33 -2.81 -5.64
N ALA A 86 6.25 -2.01 -5.11
CA ALA A 86 6.51 -1.93 -3.67
C ALA A 86 5.33 -1.30 -2.93
N ASP A 87 4.79 -0.20 -3.46
CA ASP A 87 3.68 0.54 -2.88
C ASP A 87 2.41 -0.29 -2.76
N ILE A 88 2.08 -1.10 -3.78
CA ILE A 88 0.89 -1.94 -3.67
C ILE A 88 1.03 -2.97 -2.55
N VAL A 89 2.23 -3.52 -2.31
CA VAL A 89 2.46 -4.48 -1.24
C VAL A 89 2.36 -3.79 0.13
N SER A 90 3.06 -2.68 0.31
CA SER A 90 3.16 -1.98 1.60
C SER A 90 1.92 -1.19 1.99
N PHE A 91 1.22 -0.61 1.02
CA PHE A 91 0.13 0.33 1.28
C PHE A 91 -1.23 -0.11 0.73
N GLY A 92 -1.29 -1.17 -0.08
CA GLY A 92 -2.53 -1.82 -0.49
C GLY A 92 -2.75 -3.13 0.25
N VAL A 93 -1.86 -4.10 0.03
CA VAL A 93 -2.00 -5.46 0.54
C VAL A 93 -1.81 -5.52 2.05
N ALA A 94 -0.73 -4.94 2.59
CA ALA A 94 -0.45 -5.02 4.02
C ALA A 94 -1.58 -4.45 4.90
N PRO A 95 -2.15 -3.25 4.63
CA PRO A 95 -3.29 -2.75 5.39
C PRO A 95 -4.52 -3.66 5.33
N ALA A 96 -4.81 -4.24 4.15
CA ALA A 96 -5.93 -5.17 4.00
C ALA A 96 -5.72 -6.47 4.79
N VAL A 97 -4.49 -6.99 4.83
CA VAL A 97 -4.13 -8.18 5.62
C VAL A 97 -4.17 -7.89 7.11
N ILE A 98 -3.72 -6.70 7.55
CA ILE A 98 -3.83 -6.27 8.96
C ILE A 98 -5.31 -6.23 9.38
N ALA A 99 -6.16 -5.61 8.57
CA ALA A 99 -7.60 -5.52 8.80
C ALA A 99 -8.26 -6.90 8.92
N TYR A 100 -7.99 -7.78 7.96
CA TYR A 100 -8.46 -9.17 7.97
C TYR A 100 -8.01 -9.91 9.23
N GLY A 101 -6.72 -9.80 9.57
CA GLY A 101 -6.17 -10.47 10.74
C GLY A 101 -6.78 -9.98 12.05
N CYS A 102 -7.10 -8.69 12.15
CA CYS A 102 -7.69 -8.11 13.36
C CYS A 102 -9.18 -8.46 13.57
N GLY A 103 -9.84 -9.15 12.65
CA GLY A 103 -11.21 -9.64 12.84
C GLY A 103 -12.16 -9.46 11.66
N MET A 104 -11.78 -8.70 10.64
CA MET A 104 -12.63 -8.41 9.46
C MET A 104 -12.64 -9.59 8.49
N GLN A 105 -13.13 -10.74 8.95
CA GLN A 105 -13.03 -12.03 8.27
C GLN A 105 -14.33 -12.46 7.56
N GLY A 106 -15.41 -11.68 7.70
CA GLY A 106 -16.69 -11.95 7.06
C GLY A 106 -16.61 -11.94 5.54
N LEU A 107 -17.57 -12.57 4.85
CA LEU A 107 -17.56 -12.63 3.39
C LEU A 107 -17.57 -11.23 2.77
N HIS A 108 -18.45 -10.35 3.28
CA HIS A 108 -18.54 -8.97 2.81
C HIS A 108 -17.27 -8.19 3.11
N ASP A 109 -16.65 -8.44 4.27
CA ASP A 109 -15.38 -7.80 4.62
C ASP A 109 -14.29 -8.13 3.60
N ARG A 110 -14.14 -9.41 3.28
CA ARG A 110 -13.16 -9.90 2.29
C ARG A 110 -13.37 -9.30 0.91
N VAL A 111 -14.64 -9.17 0.49
CA VAL A 111 -14.99 -8.53 -0.79
C VAL A 111 -14.56 -7.07 -0.79
N VAL A 112 -14.89 -6.31 0.26
CA VAL A 112 -14.52 -4.90 0.37
C VAL A 112 -13.00 -4.71 0.45
N LEU A 113 -12.29 -5.53 1.24
CA LEU A 113 -10.83 -5.48 1.32
C LEU A 113 -10.17 -5.80 -0.02
N THR A 114 -10.74 -6.73 -0.79
CA THR A 114 -10.27 -7.05 -2.15
C THR A 114 -10.51 -5.88 -3.10
N ILE A 115 -11.68 -5.23 -3.04
CA ILE A 115 -11.99 -4.02 -3.82
C ILE A 115 -11.01 -2.90 -3.47
N PHE A 116 -10.69 -2.72 -2.18
CA PHE A 116 -9.70 -1.73 -1.73
C PHE A 116 -8.33 -1.95 -2.38
N VAL A 117 -7.82 -3.19 -2.37
CA VAL A 117 -6.55 -3.53 -3.05
C VAL A 117 -6.65 -3.28 -4.55
N ALA A 118 -7.74 -3.69 -5.20
CA ALA A 118 -7.96 -3.48 -6.63
C ALA A 118 -8.01 -1.98 -7.01
N CYS A 119 -8.57 -1.14 -6.14
CA CYS A 119 -8.55 0.32 -6.27
C CYS A 119 -7.12 0.87 -6.23
N GLY A 120 -6.29 0.38 -5.28
CA GLY A 120 -4.87 0.72 -5.18
C GLY A 120 -4.09 0.36 -6.45
N VAL A 121 -4.26 -0.87 -6.95
CA VAL A 121 -3.63 -1.35 -8.20
C VAL A 121 -4.01 -0.45 -9.37
N SER A 122 -5.31 -0.20 -9.55
CA SER A 122 -5.84 0.59 -10.67
C SER A 122 -5.28 2.01 -10.68
N ARG A 123 -5.10 2.58 -9.49
CA ARG A 123 -4.55 3.92 -9.34
C ARG A 123 -3.07 3.99 -9.69
N LEU A 124 -2.25 3.04 -9.21
CA LEU A 124 -0.82 2.99 -9.53
C LEU A 124 -0.59 2.80 -11.01
N ALA A 125 -1.35 1.89 -11.64
CA ALA A 125 -1.31 1.69 -13.07
C ALA A 125 -1.60 3.00 -13.84
N ARG A 126 -2.61 3.76 -13.41
CA ARG A 126 -2.94 5.06 -14.03
C ARG A 126 -1.85 6.10 -13.82
N PHE A 127 -1.21 6.11 -12.65
CA PHE A 127 -0.09 7.01 -12.35
C PHE A 127 1.10 6.74 -13.28
N ASN A 128 1.46 5.46 -13.49
CA ASN A 128 2.58 5.09 -14.37
C ASN A 128 2.33 5.50 -15.82
N VAL A 129 1.13 5.21 -16.35
CA VAL A 129 0.74 5.61 -17.72
C VAL A 129 0.77 7.14 -17.88
N THR A 130 0.28 7.89 -16.89
CA THR A 130 0.28 9.37 -16.94
C THR A 130 1.72 9.91 -16.92
N ALA A 131 2.60 9.30 -16.13
CA ALA A 131 3.99 9.70 -16.04
C ALA A 131 4.78 9.40 -17.32
N GLU A 132 4.47 8.32 -18.03
CA GLU A 132 5.02 8.03 -19.37
C GLU A 132 4.59 9.07 -20.41
N ALA A 133 3.29 9.39 -20.49
CA ALA A 133 2.76 10.39 -21.43
C ALA A 133 3.39 11.79 -21.25
N LEU A 134 3.69 12.19 -20.00
CA LEU A 134 4.40 13.43 -19.69
C LEU A 134 5.86 13.43 -20.15
N SER A 135 6.51 12.26 -20.17
CA SER A 135 7.91 12.13 -20.59
C SER A 135 8.09 12.20 -22.11
N GLU A 136 7.03 11.95 -22.89
CA GLU A 136 7.04 11.99 -24.36
C GLU A 136 6.67 13.36 -24.97
N GLY A 137 6.63 14.43 -24.16
CA GLY A 137 6.38 15.79 -24.63
C GLY A 137 4.91 16.22 -24.64
N GLY A 138 4.03 15.44 -23.98
CA GLY A 138 2.64 15.83 -23.72
C GLY A 138 2.53 17.00 -22.75
N ASP A 139 1.64 17.94 -23.08
CA ASP A 139 1.36 19.18 -22.34
C ASP A 139 1.22 18.95 -20.82
N LYS A 140 1.75 19.88 -20.00
CA LYS A 140 1.84 19.76 -18.53
C LYS A 140 0.49 19.39 -17.90
N VAL A 141 0.30 18.13 -17.53
CA VAL A 141 -0.91 17.66 -16.82
C VAL A 141 -0.96 18.34 -15.45
N LYS A 142 -1.82 19.37 -15.35
CA LYS A 142 -1.95 20.31 -14.20
C LYS A 142 -2.69 19.75 -12.98
N TYR A 143 -3.07 18.47 -12.98
CA TYR A 143 -3.94 17.89 -11.94
C TYR A 143 -3.46 16.49 -11.55
N PHE A 144 -3.21 16.28 -10.26
CA PHE A 144 -3.17 14.95 -9.66
C PHE A 144 -4.60 14.57 -9.28
N GLU A 145 -5.11 13.47 -9.80
CA GLU A 145 -6.43 12.92 -9.44
C GLU A 145 -6.27 11.83 -8.37
N GLY A 146 -7.03 11.94 -7.27
CA GLY A 146 -7.08 10.95 -6.17
C GLY A 146 -6.12 11.19 -4.99
N THR A 147 -6.50 10.77 -3.78
CA THR A 147 -5.75 10.95 -2.51
C THR A 147 -4.54 10.01 -2.43
N PRO A 148 -3.27 10.44 -2.19
CA PRO A 148 -2.03 9.61 -2.15
C PRO A 148 -2.19 8.23 -1.52
N ILE A 149 -1.55 7.17 -2.05
CA ILE A 149 -1.73 5.81 -1.50
C ILE A 149 -1.33 5.73 -0.02
N PRO A 150 -0.35 6.53 0.46
CA PRO A 150 -0.09 6.67 1.89
C PRO A 150 -1.30 7.10 2.74
N THR A 151 -2.45 7.50 2.18
CA THR A 151 -3.68 7.67 2.97
C THR A 151 -4.16 6.37 3.61
N SER A 152 -3.77 5.20 3.09
CA SER A 152 -4.02 3.91 3.75
C SER A 152 -3.28 3.78 5.09
N LEU A 153 -2.27 4.61 5.34
CA LEU A 153 -1.62 4.71 6.65
C LEU A 153 -2.59 5.09 7.76
N LEU A 154 -3.61 5.91 7.46
CA LEU A 154 -4.65 6.24 8.42
C LEU A 154 -5.44 5.00 8.85
N LEU A 155 -5.68 4.07 7.92
CA LEU A 155 -6.32 2.79 8.23
C LEU A 155 -5.40 1.92 9.08
N VAL A 156 -4.08 1.90 8.80
CA VAL A 156 -3.11 1.17 9.62
C VAL A 156 -3.03 1.74 11.04
N ILE A 157 -3.01 3.07 11.19
CA ILE A 157 -3.03 3.75 12.50
C ILE A 157 -4.35 3.44 13.22
N MET A 158 -5.48 3.43 12.51
CA MET A 158 -6.77 3.01 13.04
C MET A 158 -6.70 1.58 13.61
N MET A 159 -6.12 0.63 12.87
CA MET A 159 -5.95 -0.74 13.34
C MET A 159 -4.96 -0.86 14.52
N TRP A 160 -3.89 -0.07 14.52
CA TRP A 160 -2.98 0.01 15.67
C TRP A 160 -3.74 0.45 16.93
N MET A 161 -4.55 1.51 16.83
CA MET A 161 -5.33 2.02 17.95
C MET A 161 -6.37 1.00 18.43
N ALA A 162 -7.06 0.32 17.50
CA ALA A 162 -8.00 -0.74 17.84
C ALA A 162 -7.31 -1.86 18.63
N ALA A 163 -6.14 -2.32 18.17
CA ALA A 163 -5.34 -3.33 18.87
C ALA A 163 -4.88 -2.87 20.27
N SER A 164 -4.53 -1.59 20.43
CA SER A 164 -4.12 -1.02 21.73
C SER A 164 -5.23 -0.96 22.77
N GLN A 165 -6.48 -0.93 22.32
CA GLN A 165 -7.67 -0.93 23.18
C GLN A 165 -8.23 -2.35 23.36
N GLY A 166 -7.59 -3.37 22.78
CA GLY A 166 -8.10 -4.74 22.77
C GLY A 166 -9.33 -4.95 21.87
N ALA A 167 -9.69 -3.96 21.05
CA ALA A 167 -10.83 -4.00 20.13
C ALA A 167 -10.47 -4.83 18.88
N LEU A 168 -10.52 -6.14 19.01
CA LEU A 168 -10.20 -7.12 17.97
C LEU A 168 -11.34 -8.15 17.85
N HIS A 169 -11.47 -8.77 16.67
CA HIS A 169 -12.49 -9.78 16.38
C HIS A 169 -13.91 -9.26 16.74
N GLU A 170 -14.63 -9.98 17.61
CA GLU A 170 -16.00 -9.64 18.04
C GLU A 170 -16.10 -8.28 18.75
N SER A 171 -14.99 -7.78 19.31
CA SER A 171 -14.92 -6.50 20.02
C SER A 171 -14.47 -5.34 19.13
N LEU A 172 -14.37 -5.54 17.81
CA LEU A 172 -14.09 -4.47 16.86
C LEU A 172 -15.08 -3.32 17.03
N TRP A 173 -14.59 -2.10 16.82
CA TRP A 173 -15.44 -0.92 16.93
C TRP A 173 -16.64 -1.00 15.99
N PHE A 174 -17.77 -0.51 16.47
CA PHE A 174 -19.07 -0.57 15.80
C PHE A 174 -19.68 -1.99 15.66
N GLY A 175 -19.04 -3.01 16.24
CA GLY A 175 -19.55 -4.38 16.30
C GLY A 175 -19.64 -5.07 14.94
N GLU A 176 -20.49 -6.09 14.85
CA GLU A 176 -20.79 -6.82 13.62
C GLU A 176 -22.25 -6.63 13.21
N VAL A 177 -22.48 -6.57 11.90
CA VAL A 177 -23.82 -6.51 11.30
C VAL A 177 -24.00 -7.71 10.41
N MET A 178 -25.09 -8.46 10.61
CA MET A 178 -25.43 -9.58 9.74
C MET A 178 -26.24 -9.07 8.54
N LEU A 179 -25.65 -9.11 7.36
CA LEU A 179 -26.27 -8.68 6.11
C LEU A 179 -26.44 -9.89 5.19
N ALA A 180 -27.69 -10.24 4.87
CA ALA A 180 -28.04 -11.38 4.00
C ALA A 180 -27.38 -12.71 4.44
N GLY A 181 -27.25 -12.93 5.75
CA GLY A 181 -26.67 -14.16 6.33
C GLY A 181 -25.14 -14.16 6.42
N PHE A 182 -24.45 -13.09 6.03
CA PHE A 182 -23.01 -12.96 6.17
C PHE A 182 -22.65 -11.80 7.11
N THR A 183 -21.56 -11.96 7.85
CA THR A 183 -21.03 -10.93 8.74
C THR A 183 -20.36 -9.81 7.96
N LEU A 184 -20.62 -8.58 8.39
CA LEU A 184 -20.00 -7.35 7.91
C LEU A 184 -19.60 -6.52 9.13
N HIS A 185 -18.34 -6.12 9.21
CA HIS A 185 -17.88 -5.18 10.24
C HIS A 185 -17.98 -3.76 9.67
N PRO A 186 -18.72 -2.82 10.30
CA PRO A 186 -18.86 -1.46 9.77
C PRO A 186 -17.53 -0.73 9.55
N ILE A 187 -16.49 -1.10 10.31
CA ILE A 187 -15.14 -0.56 10.13
C ILE A 187 -14.57 -0.84 8.73
N VAL A 188 -15.03 -1.90 8.04
CA VAL A 188 -14.64 -2.20 6.65
C VAL A 188 -15.05 -1.11 5.67
N LEU A 189 -16.08 -0.34 5.99
CA LEU A 189 -16.55 0.75 5.14
C LEU A 189 -15.53 1.89 5.06
N PHE A 190 -14.63 2.04 6.04
CA PHE A 190 -13.49 2.97 5.92
C PHE A 190 -12.50 2.53 4.83
N PHE A 191 -12.31 1.22 4.64
CA PHE A 191 -11.51 0.68 3.52
C PHE A 191 -12.23 0.90 2.19
N ALA A 192 -13.55 0.68 2.13
CA ALA A 192 -14.35 0.98 0.95
C ALA A 192 -14.27 2.47 0.57
N LEU A 193 -14.40 3.36 1.56
CA LEU A 193 -14.29 4.81 1.39
C LEU A 193 -12.89 5.18 0.90
N SER A 194 -11.84 4.68 1.55
CA SER A 194 -10.47 4.96 1.13
C SER A 194 -10.19 4.47 -0.30
N GLY A 195 -10.62 3.26 -0.66
CA GLY A 195 -10.46 2.72 -2.01
C GLY A 195 -11.24 3.54 -3.05
N SER A 196 -12.47 3.93 -2.72
CA SER A 196 -13.29 4.80 -3.58
C SER A 196 -12.62 6.15 -3.81
N LEU A 197 -12.02 6.76 -2.78
CA LEU A 197 -11.29 8.02 -2.89
C LEU A 197 -10.00 7.90 -3.73
N MET A 198 -9.35 6.73 -3.75
CA MET A 198 -8.17 6.47 -4.59
C MET A 198 -8.51 6.47 -6.10
N VAL A 199 -9.70 5.97 -6.47
CA VAL A 199 -10.15 5.89 -7.87
C VAL A 199 -11.01 7.09 -8.27
N SER A 200 -11.57 7.81 -7.31
CA SER A 200 -12.41 8.97 -7.55
C SER A 200 -11.63 10.10 -8.24
N ARG A 201 -12.25 10.73 -9.25
CA ARG A 201 -11.69 11.87 -9.99
C ARG A 201 -11.77 13.20 -9.22
N ILE A 202 -11.67 13.16 -7.88
CA ILE A 202 -11.68 14.37 -7.06
C ILE A 202 -10.32 15.06 -7.28
N ARG A 203 -10.39 16.27 -7.87
CA ARG A 203 -9.24 17.12 -8.16
C ARG A 203 -8.83 17.85 -6.88
N PHE A 204 -7.67 17.54 -6.33
CA PHE A 204 -7.12 18.31 -5.20
C PHE A 204 -6.27 19.48 -5.73
N PRO A 205 -6.56 20.74 -5.35
CA PRO A 205 -5.76 21.90 -5.74
C PRO A 205 -4.40 21.87 -5.02
N LYS A 206 -3.35 22.28 -5.73
CA LYS A 206 -1.98 22.37 -5.21
C LYS A 206 -1.91 23.52 -4.20
N LEU A 207 -1.45 23.24 -2.98
CA LEU A 207 -0.86 24.25 -2.09
C LEU A 207 0.62 24.42 -2.45
#